data_AF-A0A3B3WPG3-F1
#
_entry.id   AF-A0A3B3WPG3-F1
#
_cell.length_a   1.000
_cell.length_b   1.000
_cell.length_c   1.000
_cell.angle_alpha   90.00
_cell.angle_beta   90.00
_cell.angle_gamma   90.00
#
_symmetry.space_group_name_H-M   'P 1'
#
loop_
_entity.id
_entity.type
_entity.pdbx_description
1 polymer ?
#
loop_
_entity_poly.entity_id
_entity_poly.type
_entity_poly.pdbx_seq_one_letter_code
_entity_poly.pdbx_strand_id
1 'polypeptide(L)'
;PENRDKNRYRDILPYDKTRVAIGENQEYINASYIRIQIGADEFFYISCQGPLPSTVQAFWQMVWENKSDIIAMMTQEVERGRIKCHKYWPEKQNTLLTTDRYQLHLENQQFLEYFHIKVIRMVEMETGETHFVHHLKFTHWPDHGVPQSSEQLVRFIRYMRAVHHGGPITVHCSAGIGRTGVLISVHDKMRLQRHGMIQTKVGENGGIKDKSLKFIMQIKA
;
A
#
# COMPACT_ATOMS: atom_id res chain seq x y z
N PRO A 1 -19.74 1.52 -20.20
CA PRO A 1 -20.92 1.18 -19.37
C PRO A 1 -20.65 0.07 -18.35
N GLU A 2 -20.04 -1.04 -18.81
CA GLU A 2 -19.83 -2.27 -18.03
C GLU A 2 -18.93 -2.12 -16.79
N ASN A 3 -17.83 -1.36 -16.87
CA ASN A 3 -16.91 -1.19 -15.73
C ASN A 3 -17.25 -0.02 -14.81
N ARG A 4 -18.38 0.66 -15.03
CA ARG A 4 -18.74 1.88 -14.28
C ARG A 4 -18.87 1.62 -12.78
N ASP A 5 -19.47 0.50 -12.41
CA ASP A 5 -19.73 0.15 -11.01
C ASP A 5 -18.50 -0.39 -10.28
N LYS A 6 -17.39 -0.61 -11.02
CA LYS A 6 -16.08 -0.93 -10.46
C LYS A 6 -15.28 0.32 -10.05
N ASN A 7 -15.80 1.52 -10.34
CA ASN A 7 -15.15 2.80 -10.03
C ASN A 7 -15.81 3.48 -8.83
N ARG A 8 -15.01 3.78 -7.80
CA ARG A 8 -15.47 4.52 -6.62
C ARG A 8 -15.86 5.96 -6.96
N TYR A 9 -15.10 6.58 -7.87
CA TYR A 9 -15.35 7.94 -8.35
C TYR A 9 -15.45 7.90 -9.89
N ARG A 10 -16.43 8.60 -10.45
CA ARG A 10 -16.75 8.54 -11.89
C ARG A 10 -15.71 9.24 -12.76
N ASP A 11 -15.03 10.20 -12.17
CA ASP A 11 -14.06 11.12 -12.75
C ASP A 11 -12.60 10.70 -12.52
N ILE A 12 -12.38 9.60 -11.80
CA ILE A 12 -11.03 9.09 -11.49
C ILE A 12 -10.91 7.68 -12.06
N LEU A 13 -10.28 7.60 -13.23
CA LEU A 13 -10.14 6.37 -14.01
C LEU A 13 -8.65 6.13 -14.33
N PRO A 14 -8.21 4.87 -14.40
CA PRO A 14 -6.87 4.55 -14.84
C PRO A 14 -6.73 4.78 -16.36
N TYR A 15 -5.53 5.14 -16.82
CA TYR A 15 -5.25 5.19 -18.25
C TYR A 15 -5.12 3.78 -18.83
N ASP A 16 -5.65 3.54 -20.03
CA ASP A 16 -5.61 2.22 -20.67
C ASP A 16 -4.19 1.64 -20.81
N LYS A 17 -3.21 2.50 -21.08
CA LYS A 17 -1.80 2.08 -21.27
C LYS A 17 -1.12 1.59 -20.00
N THR A 18 -1.58 2.06 -18.84
CA THR A 18 -0.92 1.77 -17.56
C THR A 18 -1.85 1.06 -16.58
N ARG A 19 -3.10 0.77 -16.97
CA ARG A 19 -4.04 0.06 -16.12
C ARG A 19 -3.50 -1.32 -15.76
N VAL A 20 -3.82 -1.77 -14.57
CA VAL A 20 -3.61 -3.17 -14.20
C VAL A 20 -4.73 -4.00 -14.83
N ALA A 21 -4.37 -5.14 -15.40
CA ALA A 21 -5.30 -6.15 -15.90
C ALA A 21 -5.18 -7.39 -15.01
N ILE A 22 -6.31 -8.01 -14.68
CA ILE A 22 -6.34 -9.19 -13.81
C ILE A 22 -6.85 -10.42 -14.57
N GLY A 23 -6.23 -11.56 -14.30
CA GLY A 23 -6.59 -12.85 -14.87
C GLY A 23 -6.36 -12.94 -16.39
N GLU A 24 -6.68 -14.11 -16.94
CA GLU A 24 -6.46 -14.41 -18.35
C GLU A 24 -7.31 -13.52 -19.28
N ASN A 25 -8.50 -13.15 -18.82
CA ASN A 25 -9.44 -12.28 -19.55
C ASN A 25 -9.09 -10.79 -19.48
N GLN A 26 -7.97 -10.42 -18.85
CA GLN A 26 -7.51 -9.04 -18.68
C GLN A 26 -8.57 -8.10 -18.07
N GLU A 27 -9.30 -8.60 -17.08
CA GLU A 27 -10.45 -7.92 -16.50
C GLU A 27 -10.05 -6.58 -15.88
N TYR A 28 -11.04 -5.69 -15.81
CA TYR A 28 -10.83 -4.34 -15.32
C TYR A 28 -10.78 -4.29 -13.78
N ILE A 29 -9.77 -3.59 -13.27
CA ILE A 29 -9.70 -3.03 -11.93
C ILE A 29 -9.24 -1.57 -12.02
N ASN A 30 -9.76 -0.70 -11.15
CA ASN A 30 -9.32 0.70 -11.09
C ASN A 30 -7.97 0.79 -10.35
N ALA A 31 -6.92 0.47 -11.09
CA ALA A 31 -5.53 0.48 -10.66
C ALA A 31 -4.61 0.80 -11.84
N SER A 32 -3.46 1.40 -11.56
CA SER A 32 -2.43 1.74 -12.54
C SER A 32 -1.04 1.36 -12.04
N TYR A 33 -0.24 0.81 -12.94
CA TYR A 33 1.20 0.65 -12.74
C TYR A 33 1.88 2.02 -12.75
N ILE A 34 2.75 2.23 -11.77
CA ILE A 34 3.63 3.40 -11.69
C ILE A 34 5.05 2.88 -11.60
N ARG A 35 5.85 3.22 -12.62
CA ARG A 35 7.28 2.89 -12.71
C ARG A 35 8.08 4.17 -12.68
N ILE A 36 9.04 4.26 -11.77
CA ILE A 36 9.92 5.41 -11.62
C ILE A 36 11.36 4.92 -11.71
N GLN A 37 12.06 5.34 -12.77
CA GLN A 37 13.47 5.00 -12.99
C GLN A 37 14.36 6.06 -12.35
N ILE A 38 15.29 5.64 -11.50
CA ILE A 38 16.25 6.51 -10.82
C ILE A 38 17.64 5.89 -10.89
N GLY A 39 18.46 6.41 -11.81
CA GLY A 39 19.75 5.81 -12.11
C GLY A 39 19.56 4.36 -12.57
N ALA A 40 20.21 3.42 -11.87
CA ALA A 40 20.07 1.99 -12.13
C ALA A 40 18.85 1.34 -11.47
N ASP A 41 18.20 2.02 -10.51
CA ASP A 41 17.07 1.46 -9.76
C ASP A 41 15.74 1.74 -10.46
N GLU A 42 14.87 0.73 -10.53
CA GLU A 42 13.47 0.88 -10.90
C GLU A 42 12.59 0.75 -9.64
N PHE A 43 11.75 1.75 -9.38
CA PHE A 43 10.70 1.66 -8.37
C PHE A 43 9.37 1.32 -9.02
N PHE A 44 8.78 0.22 -8.58
CA PHE A 44 7.56 -0.30 -9.14
C PHE A 44 6.43 -0.28 -8.10
N TYR A 45 5.33 0.37 -8.46
CA TYR A 45 4.15 0.51 -7.62
C TYR A 45 2.89 0.15 -8.40
N ILE A 46 1.84 -0.20 -7.66
CA ILE A 46 0.47 -0.18 -8.15
C ILE A 46 -0.28 0.89 -7.37
N SER A 47 -0.73 1.94 -8.03
CA SER A 47 -1.68 2.89 -7.46
C SER A 47 -3.09 2.40 -7.76
N CYS A 48 -3.96 2.33 -6.74
CA CYS A 48 -5.35 1.93 -6.94
C CYS A 48 -6.32 2.67 -6.01
N GLN A 49 -7.61 2.61 -6.34
CA GLN A 49 -8.66 3.11 -5.47
C GLN A 49 -8.82 2.23 -4.22
N GLY A 50 -9.41 2.79 -3.16
CA GLY A 50 -9.83 1.99 -2.00
C GLY A 50 -10.96 1.03 -2.42
N PRO A 51 -10.82 -0.29 -2.18
CA PRO A 51 -11.77 -1.29 -2.66
C PRO A 51 -13.23 -0.97 -2.32
N LEU A 52 -14.13 -1.28 -3.25
CA LEU A 52 -15.56 -1.36 -3.04
C LEU A 52 -15.92 -2.77 -2.56
N PRO A 53 -17.10 -2.98 -1.95
CA PRO A 53 -17.56 -4.34 -1.60
C PRO A 53 -17.50 -5.30 -2.80
N SER A 54 -17.91 -4.83 -3.98
CA SER A 54 -17.92 -5.61 -5.22
C SER A 54 -16.55 -5.83 -5.87
N THR A 55 -15.48 -5.14 -5.40
CA THR A 55 -14.14 -5.24 -6.00
C THR A 55 -13.10 -5.85 -5.08
N VAL A 56 -13.50 -6.44 -3.94
CA VAL A 56 -12.57 -7.08 -2.99
C VAL A 56 -11.83 -8.24 -3.63
N GLN A 57 -12.55 -9.10 -4.36
CA GLN A 57 -11.95 -10.24 -5.06
C GLN A 57 -10.93 -9.80 -6.10
N ALA A 58 -11.31 -8.86 -6.98
CA ALA A 58 -10.43 -8.29 -7.99
C ALA A 58 -9.16 -7.67 -7.36
N PHE A 59 -9.31 -7.00 -6.21
CA PHE A 59 -8.17 -6.41 -5.50
C PHE A 59 -7.18 -7.48 -5.01
N TRP A 60 -7.66 -8.56 -4.39
CA TRP A 60 -6.75 -9.62 -3.92
C TRP A 60 -6.15 -10.44 -5.05
N GLN A 61 -6.89 -10.66 -6.12
CA GLN A 61 -6.35 -11.25 -7.34
C GLN A 61 -5.21 -10.40 -7.91
N MET A 62 -5.39 -9.08 -7.99
CA MET A 62 -4.34 -8.14 -8.41
C MET A 62 -3.09 -8.27 -7.53
N VAL A 63 -3.26 -8.30 -6.21
CA VAL A 63 -2.15 -8.45 -5.25
C VAL A 63 -1.41 -9.78 -5.46
N TRP A 64 -2.15 -10.87 -5.65
CA TRP A 64 -1.59 -12.20 -5.89
C TRP A 64 -0.81 -12.29 -7.20
N GLU A 65 -1.43 -11.91 -8.31
CA GLU A 65 -0.85 -12.02 -9.66
C GLU A 65 0.41 -11.16 -9.81
N ASN A 66 0.44 -9.99 -9.16
CA ASN A 66 1.61 -9.10 -9.19
C ASN A 66 2.65 -9.45 -8.12
N LYS A 67 2.39 -10.45 -7.27
CA LYS A 67 3.26 -10.85 -6.14
C LYS A 67 3.60 -9.67 -5.23
N SER A 68 2.63 -8.76 -5.01
CA SER A 68 2.77 -7.62 -4.10
C SER A 68 2.81 -8.12 -2.66
N ASP A 69 3.94 -7.95 -1.98
CA ASP A 69 4.12 -8.31 -0.56
C ASP A 69 3.78 -7.15 0.41
N ILE A 70 3.57 -5.94 -0.12
CA ILE A 70 3.22 -4.74 0.65
C ILE A 70 1.94 -4.12 0.11
N ILE A 71 1.03 -3.81 1.03
CA ILE A 71 -0.10 -2.89 0.80
C ILE A 71 0.06 -1.67 1.72
N ALA A 72 0.18 -0.48 1.13
CA ALA A 72 0.19 0.79 1.86
C ALA A 72 -1.17 1.50 1.73
N MET A 73 -1.99 1.39 2.79
CA MET A 73 -3.30 2.02 2.92
C MET A 73 -3.18 3.40 3.58
N MET A 74 -3.42 4.45 2.80
CA MET A 74 -3.27 5.85 3.22
C MET A 74 -4.61 6.53 3.50
N THR A 75 -5.60 5.80 4.03
CA THR A 75 -6.94 6.31 4.32
C THR A 75 -7.56 5.60 5.52
N GLN A 76 -8.51 6.25 6.17
CA GLN A 76 -9.47 5.56 7.04
C GLN A 76 -10.59 4.94 6.18
N GLU A 77 -11.32 3.99 6.74
CA GLU A 77 -12.49 3.35 6.11
C GLU A 77 -13.63 4.37 5.95
N VAL A 78 -13.81 5.24 6.96
CA VAL A 78 -14.82 6.29 7.01
C VAL A 78 -14.17 7.59 7.43
N GLU A 79 -14.44 8.67 6.69
CA GLU A 79 -13.95 10.02 6.98
C GLU A 79 -15.12 10.99 6.88
N ARG A 80 -15.39 11.78 7.93
CA ARG A 80 -16.51 12.73 8.00
C ARG A 80 -17.86 12.10 7.61
N GLY A 81 -18.11 10.88 8.09
CA GLY A 81 -19.34 10.13 7.81
C GLY A 81 -19.45 9.53 6.41
N ARG A 82 -18.43 9.66 5.55
CA ARG A 82 -18.42 9.09 4.20
C ARG A 82 -17.50 7.89 4.11
N ILE A 83 -17.96 6.83 3.45
CA ILE A 83 -17.16 5.63 3.20
C ILE A 83 -16.07 5.94 2.16
N LYS A 84 -14.82 5.73 2.55
CA LYS A 84 -13.63 5.96 1.74
C LYS A 84 -12.98 4.69 1.23
N CYS A 85 -13.09 3.61 1.99
CA CYS A 85 -12.56 2.29 1.66
C CYS A 85 -13.42 1.22 2.34
N HIS A 86 -13.82 0.19 1.60
CA HIS A 86 -14.40 -0.99 2.23
C HIS A 86 -13.31 -1.78 2.95
N LYS A 87 -13.66 -2.50 4.02
CA LYS A 87 -12.72 -3.41 4.68
C LYS A 87 -12.57 -4.65 3.80
N TYR A 88 -11.35 -4.96 3.41
CA TYR A 88 -11.06 -6.07 2.49
C TYR A 88 -10.13 -7.10 3.13
N TRP A 89 -9.90 -7.06 4.44
CA TRP A 89 -9.03 -7.99 5.16
C TRP A 89 -9.79 -8.69 6.29
N PRO A 90 -9.32 -9.86 6.77
CA PRO A 90 -9.90 -10.50 7.95
C PRO A 90 -9.68 -9.65 9.20
N GLU A 91 -10.73 -9.42 9.99
CA GLU A 91 -10.66 -8.49 11.13
C GLU A 91 -10.07 -9.12 12.40
N LYS A 92 -10.10 -10.45 12.52
CA LYS A 92 -9.62 -11.22 13.68
C LYS A 92 -8.83 -12.43 13.20
N GLN A 93 -7.87 -12.92 14.00
CA GLN A 93 -7.05 -14.10 13.66
C GLN A 93 -7.90 -15.36 13.38
N ASN A 94 -9.03 -15.51 14.07
CA ASN A 94 -9.95 -16.65 13.90
C ASN A 94 -11.01 -16.44 12.81
N THR A 95 -10.98 -15.30 12.12
CA THR A 95 -11.87 -15.04 10.98
C THR A 95 -11.07 -15.13 9.72
N LEU A 96 -11.61 -15.80 8.72
CA LEU A 96 -11.04 -15.88 7.39
C LEU A 96 -11.87 -15.02 6.43
N LEU A 97 -11.21 -14.44 5.43
CA LEU A 97 -11.90 -13.86 4.28
C LEU A 97 -11.62 -14.76 3.08
N THR A 98 -12.69 -15.31 2.50
CA THR A 98 -12.61 -16.12 1.29
C THR A 98 -13.04 -15.30 0.10
N THR A 99 -12.25 -15.38 -0.97
CA THR A 99 -12.63 -15.00 -2.33
C THR A 99 -12.80 -16.28 -3.15
N ASP A 100 -13.22 -16.18 -4.41
CA ASP A 100 -13.41 -17.36 -5.26
C ASP A 100 -12.16 -18.25 -5.41
N ARG A 101 -10.96 -17.68 -5.30
CA ARG A 101 -9.68 -18.40 -5.49
C ARG A 101 -8.73 -18.38 -4.30
N TYR A 102 -8.91 -17.45 -3.38
CA TYR A 102 -7.96 -17.22 -2.29
C TYR A 102 -8.64 -17.23 -0.93
N GLN A 103 -7.95 -17.81 0.06
CA GLN A 103 -8.24 -17.66 1.47
C GLN A 103 -7.24 -16.72 2.13
N LEU A 104 -7.73 -15.77 2.91
CA LEU A 104 -6.93 -14.81 3.63
C LEU A 104 -6.98 -15.10 5.12
N HIS A 105 -5.80 -15.27 5.72
CA HIS A 105 -5.62 -15.48 7.15
C HIS A 105 -4.87 -14.30 7.74
N LEU A 106 -5.39 -13.75 8.84
CA LEU A 106 -4.68 -12.75 9.61
C LEU A 106 -3.73 -13.47 10.58
N GLU A 107 -2.43 -13.41 10.30
CA GLU A 107 -1.40 -14.06 11.13
C GLU A 107 -1.02 -13.19 12.31
N ASN A 108 -0.82 -11.90 12.06
CA ASN A 108 -0.40 -10.95 13.07
C ASN A 108 -1.08 -9.59 12.86
N GLN A 109 -1.31 -8.86 13.95
CA GLN A 109 -1.77 -7.49 13.91
C GLN A 109 -1.13 -6.67 15.02
N GLN A 110 -0.71 -5.46 14.67
CA GLN A 110 -0.17 -4.48 15.60
C GLN A 110 -0.81 -3.12 15.34
N PHE A 111 -1.20 -2.45 16.42
CA PHE A 111 -1.78 -1.13 16.37
C PHE A 111 -0.80 -0.15 17.03
N LEU A 112 -0.05 0.57 16.21
CA LEU A 112 0.79 1.65 16.69
C LEU A 112 -0.01 2.95 16.62
N GLU A 113 0.49 3.98 17.31
CA GLU A 113 -0.18 5.28 17.44
C GLU A 113 -0.63 5.85 16.08
N TYR A 114 0.26 5.89 15.09
CA TYR A 114 0.01 6.55 13.79
C TYR A 114 0.00 5.63 12.56
N PHE A 115 0.23 4.33 12.73
CA PHE A 115 -0.04 3.34 11.69
C PHE A 115 -0.25 1.93 12.24
N HIS A 116 -1.05 1.14 11.53
CA HIS A 116 -1.33 -0.24 11.90
C HIS A 116 -0.63 -1.18 10.94
N ILE A 117 -0.25 -2.35 11.46
CA ILE A 117 0.41 -3.40 10.71
C ILE A 117 -0.48 -4.64 10.79
N LYS A 118 -0.70 -5.31 9.66
CA LYS A 118 -1.25 -6.65 9.61
C LYS A 118 -0.36 -7.50 8.72
N VAL A 119 -0.13 -8.74 9.14
CA VAL A 119 0.50 -9.77 8.31
C VAL A 119 -0.61 -10.71 7.87
N ILE A 120 -0.87 -10.74 6.57
CA ILE A 120 -1.95 -11.52 5.97
C ILE A 120 -1.30 -12.63 5.15
N ARG A 121 -1.59 -13.89 5.49
CA ARG A 121 -1.23 -15.04 4.66
C ARG A 121 -2.36 -15.27 3.67
N MET A 122 -2.05 -15.13 2.39
CA MET A 122 -2.92 -15.54 1.28
C MET A 122 -2.60 -16.98 0.93
N VAL A 123 -3.63 -17.81 0.74
CA VAL A 123 -3.52 -19.19 0.27
C VAL A 123 -4.36 -19.32 -0.99
N GLU A 124 -3.76 -19.77 -2.09
CA GLU A 124 -4.48 -20.10 -3.33
C GLU A 124 -5.04 -21.52 -3.22
N MET A 125 -6.34 -21.67 -3.42
CA MET A 125 -7.07 -22.87 -2.99
C MET A 125 -6.85 -24.10 -3.86
N GLU A 126 -6.40 -23.91 -5.11
CA GLU A 126 -6.23 -25.01 -6.06
C GLU A 126 -4.85 -25.66 -5.93
N THR A 127 -3.81 -24.83 -5.82
CA THR A 127 -2.41 -25.23 -5.74
C THR A 127 -1.90 -25.37 -4.31
N GLY A 128 -2.55 -24.70 -3.35
CA GLY A 128 -2.08 -24.58 -1.97
C GLY A 128 -0.88 -23.63 -1.81
N GLU A 129 -0.49 -22.90 -2.86
CA GLU A 129 0.57 -21.90 -2.78
C GLU A 129 0.22 -20.82 -1.76
N THR A 130 1.24 -20.26 -1.11
CA THR A 130 1.06 -19.21 -0.11
C THR A 130 1.85 -17.97 -0.44
N HIS A 131 1.29 -16.81 -0.11
CA HIS A 131 1.92 -15.50 -0.27
C HIS A 131 1.64 -14.64 0.96
N PHE A 132 2.67 -14.05 1.54
CA PHE A 132 2.54 -13.21 2.73
C PHE A 132 2.51 -11.74 2.34
N VAL A 133 1.53 -11.01 2.88
CA VAL A 133 1.32 -9.59 2.60
C VAL A 133 1.34 -8.80 3.89
N HIS A 134 2.25 -7.83 3.96
CA HIS A 134 2.29 -6.80 4.97
C HIS A 134 1.32 -5.67 4.58
N HIS A 135 0.18 -5.61 5.27
CA HIS A 135 -0.79 -4.54 5.14
C HIS A 135 -0.49 -3.44 6.16
N LEU A 136 -0.09 -2.28 5.66
CA LEU A 136 0.37 -1.13 6.42
C LEU A 136 -0.64 0.01 6.26
N LYS A 137 -1.37 0.34 7.32
CA LYS A 137 -2.38 1.40 7.30
C LYS A 137 -1.88 2.63 8.04
N PHE A 138 -1.64 3.73 7.34
CA PHE A 138 -1.33 5.01 7.97
C PHE A 138 -2.61 5.72 8.44
N THR A 139 -2.73 6.03 9.73
CA THR A 139 -4.00 6.46 10.34
C THR A 139 -4.10 7.97 10.55
N HIS A 140 -2.97 8.68 10.58
CA HIS A 140 -2.90 10.11 10.93
C HIS A 140 -2.75 11.03 9.70
N TRP A 141 -3.48 10.72 8.63
CA TRP A 141 -3.59 11.56 7.45
C TRP A 141 -5.05 11.92 7.17
N PRO A 142 -5.51 13.12 7.57
CA PRO A 142 -6.88 13.54 7.34
C PRO A 142 -7.19 13.71 5.84
N ASP A 143 -8.44 13.47 5.46
CA ASP A 143 -8.92 13.67 4.10
C ASP A 143 -8.73 15.12 3.64
N HIS A 144 -8.23 15.30 2.42
CA HIS A 144 -7.88 16.61 1.84
C HIS A 144 -6.86 17.45 2.64
N GLY A 145 -6.08 16.84 3.53
CA GLY A 145 -5.01 17.50 4.29
C GLY A 145 -3.61 16.97 4.02
N VAL A 146 -2.66 17.40 4.84
CA VAL A 146 -1.28 16.87 4.91
C VAL A 146 -1.15 15.93 6.12
N PRO A 147 -0.11 15.06 6.16
CA PRO A 147 0.20 14.32 7.39
C PRO A 147 0.35 15.28 8.56
N GLN A 148 -0.18 14.92 9.73
CA GLN A 148 -0.06 15.75 10.93
C GLN A 148 1.41 15.93 11.36
N SER A 149 2.27 14.98 11.01
CA SER A 149 3.71 15.06 11.21
C SER A 149 4.45 14.41 10.03
N SER A 150 5.41 15.15 9.46
CA SER A 150 6.31 14.64 8.43
C SER A 150 7.22 13.52 8.98
N GLU A 151 7.58 13.57 10.26
CA GLU A 151 8.37 12.54 10.92
C GLU A 151 7.62 11.20 10.97
N GLN A 152 6.32 11.22 11.28
CA GLN A 152 5.49 10.01 11.30
C GLN A 152 5.41 9.35 9.92
N LEU A 153 5.22 10.14 8.86
CA LEU A 153 5.25 9.63 7.48
C LEU A 153 6.62 9.03 7.13
N VAL A 154 7.71 9.69 7.51
CA VAL A 154 9.07 9.18 7.31
C VAL A 154 9.28 7.85 8.02
N ARG A 155 8.80 7.70 9.27
CA ARG A 155 8.89 6.44 10.03
C ARG A 155 8.07 5.33 9.36
N PHE A 156 6.86 5.64 8.90
CA PHE A 156 6.03 4.71 8.12
C PHE A 156 6.77 4.22 6.86
N ILE A 157 7.34 5.14 6.07
CA ILE A 157 8.10 4.82 4.86
C ILE A 157 9.33 3.95 5.18
N ARG A 158 10.04 4.25 6.27
CA ARG A 158 11.20 3.46 6.69
C ARG A 158 10.81 2.03 7.07
N TYR A 159 9.70 1.87 7.79
CA TYR A 159 9.18 0.55 8.11
C TYR A 159 8.76 -0.21 6.84
N MET A 160 7.97 0.43 5.97
CA MET A 160 7.55 -0.12 4.68
C MET A 160 8.73 -0.65 3.86
N ARG A 161 9.83 0.10 3.78
CA ARG A 161 11.07 -0.35 3.11
C ARG A 161 11.73 -1.55 3.78
N ALA A 162 11.73 -1.59 5.11
CA ALA A 162 12.41 -2.63 5.86
C ALA A 162 11.70 -3.99 5.77
N VAL A 163 10.41 -4.00 5.43
CA VAL A 163 9.61 -5.22 5.26
C VAL A 163 9.26 -5.52 3.79
N HIS A 164 9.70 -4.69 2.84
CA HIS A 164 9.52 -4.92 1.40
C HIS A 164 10.64 -5.83 0.88
N HIS A 165 10.27 -6.97 0.28
CA HIS A 165 11.18 -7.98 -0.22
C HIS A 165 11.07 -8.17 -1.74
N GLY A 166 9.90 -7.93 -2.35
CA GLY A 166 9.71 -8.11 -3.79
C GLY A 166 8.38 -7.57 -4.31
N GLY A 167 8.18 -7.69 -5.64
CA GLY A 167 6.97 -7.23 -6.31
C GLY A 167 6.74 -5.71 -6.22
N PRO A 168 5.69 -5.21 -6.88
CA PRO A 168 5.28 -3.81 -6.76
C PRO A 168 4.66 -3.55 -5.40
N ILE A 169 4.94 -2.38 -4.81
CA ILE A 169 4.22 -1.91 -3.63
C ILE A 169 2.82 -1.48 -4.07
N THR A 170 1.78 -2.12 -3.54
CA THR A 170 0.39 -1.69 -3.78
C THR A 170 0.06 -0.52 -2.85
N VAL A 171 -0.19 0.65 -3.40
CA VAL A 171 -0.49 1.87 -2.65
C VAL A 171 -1.89 2.35 -2.97
N HIS A 172 -2.71 2.60 -1.94
CA HIS A 172 -4.04 3.16 -2.15
C HIS A 172 -4.44 4.15 -1.05
N CYS A 173 -5.44 4.95 -1.36
CA CYS A 173 -6.18 5.74 -0.39
C CYS A 173 -7.67 5.51 -0.64
N SER A 174 -8.46 6.57 -0.81
CA SER A 174 -9.83 6.43 -1.31
C SER A 174 -9.87 6.41 -2.84
N ALA A 175 -9.34 7.45 -3.48
CA ALA A 175 -9.34 7.57 -4.94
C ALA A 175 -8.10 6.99 -5.63
N GLY A 176 -7.03 6.74 -4.88
CA GLY A 176 -5.76 6.24 -5.43
C GLY A 176 -4.81 7.31 -5.97
N ILE A 177 -5.17 8.59 -5.91
CA ILE A 177 -4.36 9.68 -6.50
C ILE A 177 -3.64 10.57 -5.48
N GLY A 178 -4.37 11.21 -4.55
CA GLY A 178 -3.82 12.28 -3.70
C GLY A 178 -2.78 11.79 -2.68
N ARG A 179 -3.24 11.16 -1.60
CA ARG A 179 -2.36 10.63 -0.53
C ARG A 179 -1.42 9.55 -1.05
N THR A 180 -1.91 8.74 -1.98
CA THR A 180 -1.12 7.74 -2.72
C THR A 180 0.05 8.38 -3.46
N GLY A 181 -0.20 9.40 -4.27
CA GLY A 181 0.84 10.09 -5.05
C GLY A 181 1.88 10.74 -4.14
N VAL A 182 1.46 11.40 -3.07
CA VAL A 182 2.40 12.01 -2.10
C VAL A 182 3.27 10.93 -1.44
N LEU A 183 2.70 9.80 -1.00
CA LEU A 183 3.51 8.71 -0.44
C LEU A 183 4.56 8.20 -1.44
N ILE A 184 4.15 7.94 -2.69
CA ILE A 184 5.05 7.47 -3.75
C ILE A 184 6.17 8.49 -3.98
N SER A 185 5.84 9.77 -4.15
CA SER A 185 6.84 10.83 -4.38
C SER A 185 7.81 11.02 -3.21
N VAL A 186 7.34 10.95 -1.96
CA VAL A 186 8.23 11.09 -0.79
C VAL A 186 9.10 9.84 -0.63
N HIS A 187 8.51 8.65 -0.82
CA HIS A 187 9.26 7.40 -0.79
C HIS A 187 10.36 7.38 -1.84
N ASP A 188 10.07 7.86 -3.05
CA ASP A 188 11.04 7.97 -4.13
C ASP A 188 12.20 8.94 -3.78
N LYS A 189 11.88 10.18 -3.38
CA LYS A 189 12.88 11.19 -2.98
C LYS A 189 13.78 10.75 -1.82
N MET A 190 13.23 10.04 -0.84
CA MET A 190 14.01 9.53 0.29
C MET A 190 15.01 8.43 -0.11
N ARG A 191 14.93 7.84 -1.32
CA ARG A 191 15.96 6.93 -1.85
C ARG A 191 17.04 7.69 -2.61
N LEU A 192 16.67 8.74 -3.35
CA LEU A 192 17.63 9.65 -4.02
C LEU A 192 18.65 10.26 -3.05
N GLN A 193 18.19 10.72 -1.88
CA GLN A 193 19.07 11.28 -0.85
C GLN A 193 20.08 10.26 -0.32
N ARG A 194 19.71 8.98 -0.25
CA ARG A 194 20.61 7.91 0.21
C ARG A 194 21.68 7.57 -0.83
N HIS A 195 21.36 7.72 -2.12
CA HIS A 195 22.29 7.52 -3.23
C HIS A 195 23.14 8.77 -3.57
N GLY A 196 23.07 9.83 -2.76
CA GLY A 196 23.87 11.05 -2.99
C GLY A 196 23.47 11.85 -4.23
N MET A 197 22.35 11.52 -4.89
CA MET A 197 21.89 12.16 -6.12
C MET A 197 21.22 13.52 -5.89
N ILE A 198 20.95 13.89 -4.63
CA ILE A 198 20.49 15.21 -4.22
C ILE A 198 21.41 15.71 -3.11
N GLN A 199 22.20 16.76 -3.39
CA GLN A 199 22.97 17.45 -2.37
C GLN A 199 22.03 18.35 -1.55
N THR A 200 21.71 17.95 -0.32
CA THR A 200 21.18 18.87 0.69
C THR A 200 22.36 19.52 1.39
N LYS A 201 22.44 20.86 1.42
CA LYS A 201 23.37 21.58 2.32
C LYS A 201 23.02 21.20 3.76
N VAL A 202 23.77 20.28 4.35
CA VAL A 202 23.66 19.91 5.76
C VAL A 202 24.55 20.89 6.53
N GLY A 203 23.96 21.69 7.41
CA GLY A 203 24.73 22.48 8.37
C GLY A 203 25.53 21.57 9.28
N GLU A 204 26.80 21.90 9.48
CA GLU A 204 27.71 21.23 10.39
C GLU A 204 27.16 21.29 11.82
N ASN A 205 26.52 20.20 12.26
CA ASN A 205 26.58 19.65 13.62
C ASN A 205 25.42 18.66 13.84
N GLY A 206 25.76 17.39 14.07
CA GLY A 206 24.82 16.42 14.62
C GLY A 206 24.94 15.05 13.99
N GLY A 207 25.77 14.19 14.57
CA GLY A 207 25.79 12.76 14.25
C GLY A 207 24.39 12.15 14.39
N ILE A 208 23.82 11.68 13.29
CA ILE A 208 22.53 10.99 13.28
C ILE A 208 22.76 9.59 13.86
N LYS A 209 22.56 9.43 15.18
CA LYS A 209 22.36 8.09 15.76
C LYS A 209 21.04 7.53 15.22
N ASP A 210 21.11 6.43 14.49
CA ASP A 210 19.96 5.83 13.81
C ASP A 210 18.95 5.24 14.81
N LYS A 211 18.05 6.09 15.31
CA LYS A 211 16.90 5.70 16.16
C LYS A 211 15.88 4.83 15.41
N SER A 212 16.00 4.64 14.09
CA SER A 212 15.01 3.92 13.29
C SER A 212 15.19 2.40 13.31
N LEU A 213 16.40 1.89 13.47
CA LEU A 213 16.61 0.45 13.72
C LEU A 213 16.01 0.00 15.06
N LYS A 214 16.11 0.81 16.11
CA LYS A 214 15.47 0.53 17.41
C LYS A 214 13.94 0.48 17.29
N PHE A 215 13.35 1.37 16.49
CA PHE A 215 11.91 1.37 16.21
C PHE A 215 11.47 0.10 15.45
N ILE A 216 12.23 -0.33 14.44
CA ILE A 216 11.96 -1.57 13.70
C ILE A 216 12.12 -2.80 14.62
N MET A 217 13.12 -2.80 15.50
CA MET A 217 13.32 -3.88 16.48
C MET A 217 12.22 -3.93 17.55
N GLN A 218 11.67 -2.79 17.97
CA GLN A 218 10.53 -2.73 18.90
C GLN A 218 9.22 -3.25 18.31
N ILE A 219 9.07 -3.23 16.98
CA ILE A 219 7.89 -3.73 16.27
C ILE A 219 8.00 -5.23 15.96
N LYS A 220 9.22 -5.80 15.98
CA LYS A 220 9.46 -7.23 15.75
C LYS A 220 9.38 -8.08 17.03
N ALA A 221 9.26 -7.48 18.21
CA ALA A 221 9.07 -8.15 19.50
C ALA A 221 7.58 -8.22 19.86
#